data_AF-A0A1G8CGP9-F1
#
_entry.id   AF-A0A1G8CGP9-F1
#
_cell.length_a   1.000
_cell.length_b   1.000
_cell.length_c   1.000
_cell.angle_alpha   90.00
_cell.angle_beta   90.00
_cell.angle_gamma   90.00
#
_symmetry.space_group_name_H-M   'P 1'
#
loop_
_entity.id
_entity.type
_entity.pdbx_description
1 polymer ?
#
loop_
_entity_poly.entity_id
_entity_poly.type
_entity_poly.pdbx_seq_one_letter_code
_entity_poly.pdbx_strand_id
1 'polypeptide(L)'
;MWYGEYNEKNLNAKAEQTTIGSGKRFAWLCQRCKKIFFKSPNDLSANLRNGAEPCQFCSGRKAKYQNSLLAFIKLYSLEERYNFEENFQEGIRVCVLPIKSNREVYVICKIHNYETKQKVADFTSGHEFCRYCSGKIPTFENSIASRPDIIVDIDDFKTRHPEFIEKYGDFVPSKIHLNSSMIALFKCDICNGYHEKSFAERVSQKYGCDKYNAIYQTSLPEQILYLAVKEVIPDVITKKSIQIVGKNKRRKFHFDIYSSNHNLAIEYDGGWHNNEESKVRDETKNLYCVENNINLIRVRESRTIGINNYNFPLVSCTYHPSYNYMNKVIGQVYQILLERFRLEITFNNKIELAKLIINAEKSMVRLKRETSFANNYPGLLQLVARDDRKKANSINQNSSAKLNCQCINPICKDKFARSPKALIKSKGKCKKCLMLIRDISEVNSPITRWYRKVPLDRSLARKDSAVARFYSTKNELTVDEIGVGSSYVALFNCPYPDCLTEYKAKVKVQVRNGCKCKKCKREAVKYYV
;
A
#
# COMPACT_ATOMS: atom_id res chain seq x y z
N MET A 1 46.12 -11.24 26.97
CA MET A 1 46.65 -11.96 25.78
C MET A 1 47.68 -13.03 26.15
N TRP A 2 48.37 -12.93 27.29
CA TRP A 2 49.32 -13.94 27.76
C TRP A 2 48.68 -15.34 27.82
N TYR A 3 49.39 -16.37 27.36
CA TYR A 3 48.93 -17.76 27.46
C TYR A 3 49.70 -18.49 28.57
N GLY A 4 49.19 -18.39 29.80
CA GLY A 4 49.86 -18.82 31.03
C GLY A 4 50.26 -20.29 31.04
N GLU A 5 49.32 -21.18 30.73
CA GLU A 5 49.53 -22.64 30.72
C GLU A 5 50.74 -23.07 29.86
N TYR A 6 50.89 -22.50 28.66
CA TYR A 6 52.02 -22.81 27.80
C TYR A 6 53.34 -22.21 28.30
N ASN A 7 53.33 -20.95 28.72
CA ASN A 7 54.54 -20.25 29.13
C ASN A 7 55.12 -20.80 30.44
N GLU A 8 54.27 -21.21 31.38
CA GLU A 8 54.71 -21.84 32.63
C GLU A 8 55.27 -23.24 32.36
N LYS A 9 54.55 -24.06 31.56
CA LYS A 9 54.97 -25.44 31.28
C LYS A 9 56.22 -25.55 30.41
N ASN A 10 56.39 -24.67 29.43
CA ASN A 10 57.44 -24.82 28.41
C ASN A 10 58.60 -23.82 28.55
N LEU A 11 58.38 -22.68 29.21
CA LEU A 11 59.37 -21.60 29.32
C LEU A 11 59.69 -21.24 30.79
N ASN A 12 59.06 -21.92 31.75
CA ASN A 12 59.14 -21.62 33.19
C ASN A 12 58.96 -20.11 33.48
N ALA A 13 58.02 -19.47 32.78
CA ALA A 13 57.84 -18.02 32.79
C ALA A 13 56.43 -17.63 33.23
N LYS A 14 56.34 -16.76 34.25
CA LYS A 14 55.10 -16.14 34.72
C LYS A 14 54.99 -14.70 34.22
N ALA A 15 53.75 -14.26 33.95
CA ALA A 15 53.49 -12.91 33.45
C ALA A 15 53.98 -11.82 34.41
N GLU A 16 53.78 -12.03 35.71
CA GLU A 16 54.16 -11.10 36.79
C GLU A 16 55.69 -10.91 36.93
N GLN A 17 56.46 -11.90 36.46
CA GLN A 17 57.92 -11.90 36.52
C GLN A 17 58.56 -11.43 35.20
N THR A 18 57.75 -11.01 34.23
CA THR A 18 58.20 -10.63 32.89
C THR A 18 57.99 -9.14 32.65
N THR A 19 59.05 -8.41 32.27
CA THR A 19 58.97 -6.98 31.98
C THR A 19 58.53 -6.72 30.54
N ILE A 20 57.84 -5.59 30.33
CA ILE A 20 57.38 -5.15 28.99
C ILE A 20 58.56 -4.89 28.04
N GLY A 21 59.73 -4.52 28.56
CA GLY A 21 60.95 -4.30 27.77
C GLY A 21 61.68 -5.58 27.35
N SER A 22 61.22 -6.76 27.76
CA SER A 22 61.87 -8.02 27.42
C SER A 22 61.85 -8.30 25.91
N GLY A 23 63.01 -8.68 25.37
CA GLY A 23 63.15 -9.17 23.99
C GLY A 23 62.83 -10.66 23.83
N LYS A 24 62.65 -11.41 24.93
CA LYS A 24 62.31 -12.84 24.87
C LYS A 24 60.90 -13.05 24.33
N ARG A 25 60.70 -14.05 23.47
CA ARG A 25 59.38 -14.36 22.89
C ARG A 25 58.59 -15.29 23.81
N PHE A 26 57.32 -14.97 24.00
CA PHE A 26 56.38 -15.80 24.76
C PHE A 26 55.16 -16.16 23.91
N ALA A 27 54.40 -17.15 24.35
CA ALA A 27 53.14 -17.55 23.75
C ALA A 27 52.00 -16.61 24.17
N TRP A 28 51.20 -16.20 23.20
CA TRP A 28 50.05 -15.32 23.35
C TRP A 28 48.83 -15.96 22.71
N LEU A 29 47.70 -15.97 23.43
CA LEU A 29 46.42 -16.40 22.90
C LEU A 29 45.70 -15.20 22.27
N CYS A 30 45.56 -15.22 20.95
CA CYS A 30 44.84 -14.17 20.24
C CYS A 30 43.35 -14.18 20.63
N GLN A 31 42.85 -13.06 21.14
CA GLN A 31 41.44 -12.95 21.54
C GLN A 31 40.47 -12.99 20.35
N ARG A 32 40.96 -12.69 19.13
CA ARG A 32 40.19 -12.60 17.89
C ARG A 32 40.06 -13.93 17.15
N CYS A 33 41.14 -14.70 17.01
CA CYS A 33 41.15 -15.97 16.25
C CYS A 33 41.42 -17.20 17.11
N LYS A 34 41.65 -17.03 18.42
CA LYS A 34 41.93 -18.09 19.39
C LYS A 34 43.14 -18.98 19.07
N LYS A 35 43.98 -18.59 18.09
CA LYS A 35 45.27 -19.23 17.82
C LYS A 35 46.36 -18.67 18.73
N ILE A 36 47.30 -19.55 19.09
CA ILE A 36 48.50 -19.20 19.84
C ILE A 36 49.55 -18.65 18.87
N PHE A 37 50.11 -17.49 19.18
CA PHE A 37 51.21 -16.89 18.42
C PHE A 37 52.33 -16.43 19.34
N PHE A 38 53.55 -16.28 18.81
CA PHE A 38 54.74 -16.00 19.62
C PHE A 38 55.30 -14.63 19.32
N LYS A 39 55.53 -13.82 20.35
CA LYS A 39 56.09 -12.46 20.21
C LYS A 39 56.78 -12.02 21.50
N SER A 40 57.72 -11.08 21.41
CA SER A 40 58.28 -10.46 22.61
C SER A 40 57.28 -9.48 23.23
N PRO A 41 57.28 -9.28 24.56
CA PRO A 41 56.48 -8.25 25.21
C PRO A 41 56.77 -6.85 24.66
N ASN A 42 58.04 -6.56 24.32
CA ASN A 42 58.45 -5.28 23.74
C ASN A 42 57.78 -5.04 22.38
N ASP A 43 57.86 -6.01 21.47
CA ASP A 43 57.27 -5.89 20.14
C ASP A 43 55.74 -5.97 20.17
N LEU A 44 55.17 -6.69 21.14
CA LEU A 44 53.72 -6.73 21.34
C LEU A 44 53.22 -5.36 21.81
N SER A 45 53.90 -4.76 22.80
CA SER A 45 53.61 -3.42 23.31
C SER A 45 53.78 -2.34 22.23
N ALA A 46 54.85 -2.42 21.43
CA ALA A 46 55.05 -1.52 20.29
C ALA A 46 53.92 -1.65 19.25
N ASN A 47 53.54 -2.89 18.88
CA ASN A 47 52.43 -3.11 17.95
C ASN A 47 51.10 -2.55 18.49
N LEU A 48 50.79 -2.79 19.76
CA LEU A 48 49.55 -2.30 20.38
C LEU A 48 49.53 -0.77 20.47
N ARG A 49 50.64 -0.13 20.85
CA ARG A 49 50.79 1.34 20.87
C ARG A 49 50.60 1.96 19.48
N ASN A 50 51.13 1.31 18.46
CA ASN A 50 51.04 1.76 17.06
C ASN A 50 49.75 1.32 16.36
N GLY A 51 48.82 0.66 17.06
CA GLY A 51 47.56 0.18 16.50
C GLY A 51 47.68 -0.96 15.46
N ALA A 52 48.83 -1.64 15.41
CA ALA A 52 49.08 -2.77 14.51
C ALA A 52 48.55 -4.08 15.11
N GLU A 53 47.93 -4.95 14.28
CA GLU A 53 47.44 -6.28 14.70
C GLU A 53 48.64 -7.21 14.99
N PRO A 54 48.89 -7.61 16.25
CA PRO A 54 50.07 -8.39 16.60
C PRO A 54 49.95 -9.88 16.29
N CYS A 55 48.73 -10.42 16.13
CA CYS A 55 48.54 -11.83 15.83
C CYS A 55 48.90 -12.11 14.36
N GLN A 56 49.94 -12.91 14.12
CA GLN A 56 50.40 -13.25 12.76
C GLN A 56 49.33 -13.93 11.89
N PHE A 57 48.36 -14.62 12.51
CA PHE A 57 47.24 -15.26 11.82
C PHE A 57 46.12 -14.27 11.46
N CYS A 58 46.09 -13.12 12.13
CA CYS A 58 45.18 -12.01 11.86
C CYS A 58 45.85 -10.94 10.98
N SER A 59 47.18 -10.79 11.04
CA SER A 59 47.95 -9.95 10.13
C SER A 59 47.87 -10.49 8.70
N GLY A 60 47.62 -9.62 7.72
CA GLY A 60 47.52 -10.01 6.30
C GLY A 60 46.21 -10.66 5.87
N ARG A 61 45.27 -10.95 6.79
CA ARG A 61 43.93 -11.44 6.46
C ARG A 61 42.86 -10.41 6.83
N LYS A 62 42.59 -9.52 5.86
CA LYS A 62 41.32 -8.83 5.56
C LYS A 62 41.22 -7.32 5.86
N ALA A 63 40.30 -6.75 5.09
CA ALA A 63 39.68 -5.44 5.23
C ALA A 63 39.73 -4.88 6.66
N LYS A 64 40.10 -3.61 6.79
CA LYS A 64 39.94 -2.81 8.02
C LYS A 64 38.51 -3.03 8.55
N TYR A 65 38.31 -3.07 9.88
CA TYR A 65 37.00 -3.30 10.51
C TYR A 65 35.87 -2.49 9.85
N GLN A 66 36.17 -1.24 9.48
CA GLN A 66 35.31 -0.30 8.77
C GLN A 66 34.73 -0.84 7.43
N ASN A 67 35.42 -1.78 6.79
CA ASN A 67 35.06 -2.37 5.48
C ASN A 67 34.61 -3.84 5.61
N SER A 68 34.29 -4.31 6.82
CA SER A 68 33.77 -5.65 7.07
C SER A 68 32.24 -5.70 6.96
N LEU A 69 31.71 -6.88 6.63
CA LEU A 69 30.27 -7.13 6.55
C LEU A 69 29.59 -6.90 7.91
N LEU A 70 30.25 -7.25 9.02
CA LEU A 70 29.72 -6.96 10.35
C LEU A 70 29.54 -5.46 10.61
N ALA A 71 30.53 -4.64 10.22
CA ALA A 71 30.43 -3.19 10.36
C ALA A 71 29.30 -2.63 9.48
N PHE A 72 29.14 -3.16 8.26
CA PHE A 72 28.05 -2.79 7.37
C PHE A 72 26.67 -3.16 7.93
N ILE A 73 26.48 -4.41 8.37
CA ILE A 73 25.21 -4.87 8.95
C ILE A 73 24.80 -3.98 10.12
N LYS A 74 25.74 -3.66 11.02
CA LYS A 74 25.50 -2.78 12.17
C LYS A 74 25.22 -1.33 11.77
N LEU A 75 25.93 -0.81 10.78
CA LEU A 75 25.78 0.57 10.31
C LEU A 75 24.40 0.81 9.68
N TYR A 76 23.87 -0.20 8.97
CA TYR A 76 22.59 -0.13 8.24
C TYR A 76 21.44 -0.89 8.93
N SER A 77 21.65 -1.38 10.15
CA SER A 77 20.66 -2.13 10.95
C SER A 77 20.03 -3.31 10.20
N LEU A 78 20.88 -4.12 9.55
CA LEU A 78 20.44 -5.25 8.70
C LEU A 78 20.46 -6.59 9.44
N GLU A 79 20.50 -6.60 10.78
CA GLU A 79 20.57 -7.82 11.59
C GLU A 79 19.39 -8.74 11.34
N GLU A 80 18.22 -8.19 11.03
CA GLU A 80 17.02 -8.97 10.71
C GLU A 80 17.01 -9.52 9.29
N ARG A 81 17.98 -9.12 8.45
CA ARG A 81 18.12 -9.57 7.06
C ARG A 81 19.23 -10.60 6.85
N TYR A 82 20.03 -10.86 7.89
CA TYR A 82 21.16 -11.79 7.86
C TYR A 82 20.92 -12.96 8.83
N ASN A 83 21.05 -14.21 8.37
CA ASN A 83 20.93 -15.34 9.28
C ASN A 83 22.28 -15.61 9.95
N PHE A 84 22.47 -15.09 11.18
CA PHE A 84 23.72 -15.28 11.91
C PHE A 84 23.99 -16.74 12.30
N GLU A 85 22.95 -17.51 12.60
CA GLU A 85 23.09 -18.89 13.07
C GLU A 85 23.59 -19.80 11.95
N GLU A 86 22.85 -19.84 10.83
CA GLU A 86 23.20 -20.66 9.66
C GLU A 86 24.58 -20.28 9.09
N ASN A 87 24.85 -18.97 8.96
CA ASN A 87 26.16 -18.54 8.50
C ASN A 87 27.28 -18.88 9.49
N PHE A 88 27.01 -18.86 10.81
CA PHE A 88 28.02 -19.25 11.79
C PHE A 88 28.36 -20.74 11.70
N GLN A 89 27.34 -21.59 11.53
CA GLN A 89 27.46 -23.03 11.33
C GLN A 89 28.26 -23.35 10.05
N GLU A 90 28.04 -22.60 8.97
CA GLU A 90 28.78 -22.67 7.70
C GLU A 90 30.21 -22.11 7.76
N GLY A 91 30.70 -21.79 8.97
CA GLY A 91 32.06 -21.28 9.17
C GLY A 91 32.26 -19.84 8.69
N ILE A 92 31.20 -19.12 8.35
CA ILE A 92 31.29 -17.73 7.88
C ILE A 92 31.52 -16.82 9.09
N ARG A 93 32.47 -15.89 8.94
CA ARG A 93 32.88 -14.95 9.99
C ARG A 93 32.73 -13.52 9.49
N VAL A 94 31.59 -12.90 9.82
CA VAL A 94 31.19 -11.56 9.33
C VAL A 94 32.13 -10.42 9.70
N CYS A 95 32.81 -10.51 10.86
CA CYS A 95 33.76 -9.49 11.34
C CYS A 95 35.02 -9.37 10.48
N VAL A 96 35.19 -10.29 9.55
CA VAL A 96 36.38 -10.48 8.73
C VAL A 96 35.96 -10.69 7.26
N LEU A 97 34.68 -10.58 6.90
CA LEU A 97 34.22 -10.77 5.52
C LEU A 97 34.14 -9.40 4.82
N PRO A 98 34.87 -9.14 3.71
CA PRO A 98 34.78 -7.85 3.01
C PRO A 98 33.40 -7.63 2.36
N ILE A 99 32.90 -6.39 2.38
CA ILE A 99 31.58 -6.04 1.81
C ILE A 99 31.44 -6.31 0.30
N LYS A 100 32.54 -6.29 -0.47
CA LYS A 100 32.53 -6.60 -1.92
C LYS A 100 32.80 -8.07 -2.24
N SER A 101 32.68 -8.98 -1.26
CA SER A 101 32.97 -10.39 -1.48
C SER A 101 31.91 -11.08 -2.35
N ASN A 102 32.34 -11.96 -3.24
CA ASN A 102 31.46 -12.88 -3.97
C ASN A 102 31.09 -14.13 -3.16
N ARG A 103 31.53 -14.24 -1.90
CA ARG A 103 31.11 -15.33 -1.01
C ARG A 103 29.60 -15.23 -0.78
N GLU A 104 28.91 -16.35 -0.83
CA GLU A 104 27.50 -16.43 -0.50
C GLU A 104 27.28 -16.52 1.00
N VAL A 105 26.21 -15.88 1.47
CA VAL A 105 25.75 -15.87 2.85
C VAL A 105 24.25 -16.16 2.90
N TYR A 106 23.80 -16.80 3.96
CA TYR A 106 22.38 -16.99 4.26
C TYR A 106 21.75 -15.66 4.69
N VAL A 107 20.70 -15.27 3.99
CA VAL A 107 19.91 -14.06 4.25
C VAL A 107 18.47 -14.47 4.50
N ILE A 108 17.81 -13.78 5.44
CA ILE A 108 16.48 -14.16 5.91
C ILE A 108 15.54 -12.95 5.90
N CYS A 109 14.34 -13.12 5.38
CA CYS A 109 13.27 -12.15 5.52
C CYS A 109 12.35 -12.60 6.64
N LYS A 110 12.47 -12.00 7.82
CA LYS A 110 11.63 -12.38 8.98
C LYS A 110 10.13 -12.14 8.76
N ILE A 111 9.75 -11.20 7.90
CA ILE A 111 8.35 -10.91 7.58
C ILE A 111 7.68 -12.11 6.89
N HIS A 112 8.37 -12.71 5.91
CA HIS A 112 7.85 -13.81 5.11
C HIS A 112 8.43 -15.18 5.50
N ASN A 113 9.25 -15.22 6.55
CA ASN A 113 10.05 -16.37 6.95
C ASN A 113 10.79 -17.03 5.76
N TYR A 114 11.30 -16.21 4.85
CA TYR A 114 11.94 -16.67 3.61
C TYR A 114 13.45 -16.57 3.73
N GLU A 115 14.14 -17.70 3.58
CA GLU A 115 15.58 -17.79 3.62
C GLU A 115 16.16 -18.20 2.27
N THR A 116 17.30 -17.61 1.91
CA THR A 116 18.07 -18.02 0.74
C THR A 116 19.54 -17.62 0.86
N LYS A 117 20.37 -18.05 -0.10
CA LYS A 117 21.76 -17.60 -0.24
C LYS A 117 21.83 -16.38 -1.16
N GLN A 118 22.67 -15.41 -0.80
CA GLN A 118 22.96 -14.24 -1.62
C GLN A 118 24.45 -13.89 -1.50
N LYS A 119 25.08 -13.39 -2.57
CA LYS A 119 26.46 -12.89 -2.49
C LYS A 119 26.54 -11.69 -1.54
N VAL A 120 27.63 -11.58 -0.79
CA VAL A 120 27.85 -10.44 0.11
C VAL A 120 27.83 -9.10 -0.64
N ALA A 121 28.41 -9.05 -1.84
CA ALA A 121 28.35 -7.87 -2.70
C ALA A 121 26.91 -7.45 -3.06
N ASP A 122 26.04 -8.42 -3.37
CA ASP A 122 24.63 -8.15 -3.71
C ASP A 122 23.83 -7.72 -2.48
N PHE A 123 24.02 -8.40 -1.34
CA PHE A 123 23.40 -8.06 -0.06
C PHE A 123 23.74 -6.64 0.39
N THR A 124 25.03 -6.26 0.29
CA THR A 124 25.49 -4.93 0.68
C THR A 124 25.14 -3.84 -0.33
N SER A 125 24.92 -4.20 -1.60
CA SER A 125 24.37 -3.28 -2.61
C SER A 125 22.85 -3.08 -2.48
N GLY A 126 22.21 -3.81 -1.56
CA GLY A 126 20.78 -3.69 -1.28
C GLY A 126 19.87 -4.45 -2.25
N HIS A 127 20.39 -5.45 -2.98
CA HIS A 127 19.57 -6.27 -3.86
C HIS A 127 18.53 -7.07 -3.05
N GLU A 128 17.26 -6.96 -3.42
CA GLU A 128 16.18 -7.66 -2.72
C GLU A 128 16.24 -9.17 -2.98
N PHE A 129 16.50 -9.95 -1.93
CA PHE A 129 16.58 -11.41 -1.99
C PHE A 129 15.24 -12.08 -1.72
N CYS A 130 14.35 -11.43 -0.96
CA CYS A 130 13.07 -12.02 -0.63
C CYS A 130 12.17 -12.02 -1.86
N ARG A 131 11.76 -13.22 -2.29
CA ARG A 131 10.90 -13.37 -3.48
C ARG A 131 9.51 -12.74 -3.29
N TYR A 132 9.03 -12.63 -2.06
CA TYR A 132 7.79 -11.91 -1.72
C TYR A 132 8.00 -10.40 -1.77
N CYS A 133 9.03 -9.86 -1.09
CA CYS A 133 9.30 -8.42 -1.09
C CYS A 133 9.66 -7.87 -2.48
N SER A 134 10.36 -8.67 -3.29
CA SER A 134 10.68 -8.31 -4.69
C SER A 134 9.48 -8.43 -5.64
N GLY A 135 8.33 -8.91 -5.16
CA GLY A 135 7.13 -9.11 -5.98
C GLY A 135 7.26 -10.24 -7.00
N LYS A 136 8.20 -11.18 -6.81
CA LYS A 136 8.35 -12.39 -7.66
C LYS A 136 7.41 -13.53 -7.25
N ILE A 137 6.99 -13.55 -5.99
CA ILE A 137 5.96 -14.45 -5.47
C ILE A 137 4.82 -13.59 -4.92
N PRO A 138 3.56 -13.88 -5.28
CA PRO A 138 2.43 -13.15 -4.74
C PRO A 138 2.27 -13.35 -3.23
N THR A 139 1.96 -12.25 -2.54
CA THR A 139 1.36 -12.25 -1.20
C THR A 139 -0.16 -12.15 -1.37
N PHE A 140 -0.92 -12.35 -0.30
CA PHE A 140 -2.37 -12.20 -0.36
C PHE A 140 -2.77 -10.83 -0.93
N GLU A 141 -2.16 -9.75 -0.44
CA GLU A 141 -2.48 -8.36 -0.77
C GLU A 141 -2.22 -8.01 -2.25
N ASN A 142 -1.26 -8.67 -2.89
CA ASN A 142 -0.90 -8.39 -4.28
C ASN A 142 -1.32 -9.53 -5.24
N SER A 143 -2.09 -10.49 -4.75
CA SER A 143 -2.63 -11.61 -5.54
C SER A 143 -4.10 -11.43 -5.88
N ILE A 144 -4.60 -12.19 -6.86
CA ILE A 144 -6.03 -12.25 -7.21
C ILE A 144 -6.88 -12.75 -6.03
N ALA A 145 -6.31 -13.48 -5.07
CA ALA A 145 -7.02 -13.89 -3.84
C ALA A 145 -7.59 -12.71 -3.04
N SER A 146 -7.00 -11.50 -3.16
CA SER A 146 -7.53 -10.28 -2.55
C SER A 146 -8.75 -9.69 -3.27
N ARG A 147 -9.17 -10.26 -4.40
CA ARG A 147 -10.25 -9.75 -5.27
C ARG A 147 -11.37 -10.79 -5.48
N PRO A 148 -12.26 -10.95 -4.49
CA PRO A 148 -13.41 -11.85 -4.58
C PRO A 148 -14.29 -11.61 -5.82
N ASP A 149 -14.41 -10.36 -6.26
CA ASP A 149 -15.17 -10.00 -7.45
C ASP A 149 -14.61 -10.62 -8.73
N ILE A 150 -13.29 -10.73 -8.85
CA ILE A 150 -12.64 -11.37 -10.00
C ILE A 150 -12.74 -12.90 -9.89
N ILE A 151 -12.63 -13.44 -8.67
CA ILE A 151 -12.76 -14.89 -8.42
C ILE A 151 -14.13 -15.40 -8.86
N VAL A 152 -15.21 -14.68 -8.52
CA VAL A 152 -16.56 -15.04 -8.94
C VAL A 152 -16.66 -15.12 -10.46
N ASP A 153 -16.07 -14.18 -11.20
CA ASP A 153 -16.08 -14.21 -12.67
C ASP A 153 -15.33 -15.45 -13.21
N ILE A 154 -14.22 -15.86 -12.58
CA ILE A 154 -13.43 -17.04 -12.96
C ILE A 154 -14.18 -18.33 -12.65
N ASP A 155 -14.76 -18.46 -11.46
CA ASP A 155 -15.49 -19.67 -11.06
C ASP A 155 -16.73 -19.87 -11.94
N ASP A 156 -17.42 -18.78 -12.25
CA ASP A 156 -18.58 -18.76 -13.16
C ASP A 156 -18.19 -19.19 -14.59
N PHE A 157 -17.04 -18.71 -15.08
CA PHE A 157 -16.44 -19.16 -16.34
C PHE A 157 -16.11 -20.66 -16.31
N LYS A 158 -15.33 -21.14 -15.34
CA LYS A 158 -14.95 -22.55 -15.22
C LYS A 158 -16.17 -23.47 -15.20
N THR A 159 -17.23 -23.05 -14.51
CA THR A 159 -18.47 -23.82 -14.41
C THR A 159 -19.22 -23.92 -15.74
N ARG A 160 -19.28 -22.82 -16.52
CA ARG A 160 -20.08 -22.78 -17.75
C ARG A 160 -19.32 -23.11 -19.03
N HIS A 161 -18.00 -23.02 -18.99
CA HIS A 161 -17.11 -23.19 -20.14
C HIS A 161 -15.94 -24.14 -19.83
N PRO A 162 -16.21 -25.37 -19.33
CA PRO A 162 -15.15 -26.32 -19.00
C PRO A 162 -14.27 -26.68 -20.20
N GLU A 163 -14.81 -26.61 -21.42
CA GLU A 163 -14.11 -26.86 -22.69
C GLU A 163 -12.93 -25.91 -22.93
N PHE A 164 -12.95 -24.72 -22.31
CA PHE A 164 -11.89 -23.72 -22.46
C PHE A 164 -10.84 -23.76 -21.35
N ILE A 165 -10.99 -24.63 -20.33
CA ILE A 165 -10.03 -24.73 -19.22
C ILE A 165 -8.63 -25.12 -19.72
N GLU A 166 -8.52 -25.98 -20.74
CA GLU A 166 -7.23 -26.38 -21.30
C GLU A 166 -6.49 -25.19 -21.96
N LYS A 167 -7.25 -24.25 -22.56
CA LYS A 167 -6.70 -23.08 -23.24
C LYS A 167 -6.25 -21.98 -22.26
N TYR A 168 -7.02 -21.72 -21.20
CA TYR A 168 -6.73 -20.61 -20.28
C TYR A 168 -6.09 -21.06 -18.95
N GLY A 169 -6.15 -22.35 -18.64
CA GLY A 169 -5.53 -22.95 -17.46
C GLY A 169 -6.42 -22.95 -16.21
N ASP A 170 -6.07 -23.82 -15.27
CA ASP A 170 -6.66 -23.82 -13.94
C ASP A 170 -5.98 -22.78 -13.04
N PHE A 171 -6.67 -21.67 -12.83
CA PHE A 171 -6.15 -20.57 -12.02
C PHE A 171 -6.23 -20.88 -10.52
N VAL A 172 -5.11 -20.71 -9.82
CA VAL A 172 -5.06 -20.66 -8.35
C VAL A 172 -4.92 -19.18 -7.93
N PRO A 173 -6.00 -18.51 -7.45
CA PRO A 173 -6.02 -17.06 -7.25
C PRO A 173 -4.88 -16.51 -6.36
N SER A 174 -4.44 -17.27 -5.36
CA SER A 174 -3.35 -16.89 -4.46
C SER A 174 -1.96 -16.93 -5.10
N LYS A 175 -1.82 -17.57 -6.27
CA LYS A 175 -0.56 -17.68 -7.01
C LYS A 175 -0.46 -16.72 -8.19
N ILE A 176 -1.45 -15.85 -8.39
CA ILE A 176 -1.52 -14.93 -9.52
C ILE A 176 -1.42 -13.51 -9.01
N HIS A 177 -0.45 -12.73 -9.49
CA HIS A 177 -0.36 -11.31 -9.16
C HIS A 177 -1.49 -10.49 -9.79
N LEU A 178 -1.92 -9.42 -9.11
CA LEU A 178 -2.90 -8.45 -9.61
C LEU A 178 -2.48 -7.79 -10.94
N ASN A 179 -1.17 -7.67 -11.19
CA ASN A 179 -0.61 -7.10 -12.43
C ASN A 179 -0.16 -8.18 -13.42
N SER A 180 -0.61 -9.42 -13.28
CA SER A 180 -0.24 -10.49 -14.19
C SER A 180 -0.76 -10.22 -15.60
N SER A 181 0.08 -10.43 -16.61
CA SER A 181 -0.28 -10.41 -18.02
C SER A 181 -1.02 -11.67 -18.49
N MET A 182 -1.20 -12.64 -17.59
CA MET A 182 -1.93 -13.88 -17.89
C MET A 182 -3.38 -13.55 -18.22
N ILE A 183 -3.89 -14.20 -19.27
CA ILE A 183 -5.20 -13.92 -19.86
C ILE A 183 -6.23 -14.90 -19.31
N ALA A 184 -7.42 -14.39 -19.00
CA ALA A 184 -8.59 -15.17 -18.64
C ALA A 184 -9.84 -14.60 -19.31
N LEU A 185 -10.92 -15.38 -19.31
CA LEU A 185 -12.24 -14.95 -19.74
C LEU A 185 -13.00 -14.39 -18.53
N PHE A 186 -13.43 -13.14 -18.63
CA PHE A 186 -14.24 -12.49 -17.61
C PHE A 186 -15.65 -12.25 -18.14
N LYS A 187 -16.63 -12.42 -17.26
CA LYS A 187 -18.02 -12.19 -17.61
C LYS A 187 -18.37 -10.71 -17.53
N CYS A 188 -19.05 -10.20 -18.55
CA CYS A 188 -19.65 -8.88 -18.49
C CYS A 188 -21.03 -8.95 -17.83
N ASP A 189 -21.27 -8.13 -16.81
CA ASP A 189 -22.58 -8.08 -16.14
C ASP A 189 -23.71 -7.46 -16.99
N ILE A 190 -23.34 -6.68 -18.03
CA ILE A 190 -24.29 -5.98 -18.89
C ILE A 190 -24.78 -6.90 -20.02
N CYS A 191 -23.85 -7.38 -20.86
CA CYS A 191 -24.21 -8.23 -21.99
C CYS A 191 -24.19 -9.72 -21.68
N ASN A 192 -23.80 -10.11 -20.46
CA ASN A 192 -23.69 -11.50 -20.00
C ASN A 192 -22.68 -12.37 -20.81
N GLY A 193 -21.92 -11.76 -21.73
CA GLY A 193 -20.90 -12.42 -22.54
C GLY A 193 -19.53 -12.41 -21.88
N TYR A 194 -18.68 -13.37 -22.26
CA TYR A 194 -17.30 -13.46 -21.82
C TYR A 194 -16.36 -12.68 -22.74
N HIS A 195 -15.31 -12.09 -22.18
CA HIS A 195 -14.29 -11.33 -22.90
C HIS A 195 -12.89 -11.67 -22.39
N GLU A 196 -11.93 -11.78 -23.29
CA GLU A 196 -10.54 -12.10 -22.98
C GLU A 196 -9.80 -10.85 -22.50
N LYS A 197 -9.22 -10.90 -21.30
CA LYS A 197 -8.32 -9.86 -20.80
C LYS A 197 -7.22 -10.43 -19.94
N SER A 198 -6.13 -9.69 -19.81
CA SER A 198 -5.16 -9.98 -18.76
C SER A 198 -5.73 -9.65 -17.38
N PHE A 199 -5.24 -10.31 -16.33
CA PHE A 199 -5.56 -9.95 -14.94
C PHE A 199 -5.20 -8.49 -14.64
N ALA A 200 -4.06 -8.01 -15.14
CA ALA A 200 -3.64 -6.60 -15.01
C ALA A 200 -4.67 -5.63 -15.59
N GLU A 201 -5.19 -5.91 -16.79
CA GLU A 201 -6.23 -5.10 -17.42
C GLU A 201 -7.55 -5.21 -16.68
N ARG A 202 -7.94 -6.41 -16.23
CA ARG A 202 -9.17 -6.60 -15.45
C ARG A 202 -9.14 -5.82 -14.14
N VAL A 203 -8.00 -5.81 -13.44
CA VAL A 203 -7.79 -5.08 -12.19
C VAL A 203 -7.78 -3.57 -12.43
N SER A 204 -7.09 -3.09 -13.46
CA SER A 204 -6.95 -1.66 -13.76
C SER A 204 -8.23 -1.05 -14.36
N GLN A 205 -8.93 -1.77 -15.23
CA GLN A 205 -10.08 -1.26 -15.97
C GLN A 205 -11.42 -1.45 -15.23
N LYS A 206 -11.43 -2.11 -14.06
CA LYS A 206 -12.56 -2.35 -13.16
C LYS A 206 -13.80 -3.07 -13.74
N TYR A 207 -14.11 -2.97 -15.05
CA TYR A 207 -15.40 -3.36 -15.64
C TYR A 207 -15.29 -3.92 -17.07
N GLY A 208 -14.20 -4.63 -17.33
CA GLY A 208 -13.54 -4.82 -18.62
C GLY A 208 -14.28 -5.39 -19.84
N CYS A 209 -15.53 -5.09 -20.17
CA CYS A 209 -16.02 -5.37 -21.54
C CYS A 209 -15.66 -4.21 -22.50
N ASP A 210 -14.93 -4.48 -23.58
CA ASP A 210 -14.54 -3.44 -24.55
C ASP A 210 -15.74 -2.76 -25.22
N LYS A 211 -16.87 -3.47 -25.34
CA LYS A 211 -18.13 -2.94 -25.87
C LYS A 211 -18.81 -1.93 -24.94
N TYR A 212 -18.57 -2.02 -23.63
CA TYR A 212 -19.34 -1.32 -22.61
C TYR A 212 -18.46 -0.56 -21.58
N ASN A 213 -17.13 -0.49 -21.79
CA ASN A 213 -16.19 0.13 -20.84
C ASN A 213 -16.48 1.62 -20.55
N ALA A 214 -16.92 2.37 -21.56
CA ALA A 214 -17.21 3.82 -21.43
C ALA A 214 -18.45 4.11 -20.54
N ILE A 215 -19.35 3.14 -20.39
CA ILE A 215 -20.62 3.24 -19.66
C ILE A 215 -20.38 3.28 -18.15
N TYR A 216 -19.36 2.59 -17.65
CA TYR A 216 -19.05 2.56 -16.22
C TYR A 216 -18.59 3.91 -15.66
N GLN A 217 -18.44 4.94 -16.51
CA GLN A 217 -18.13 6.30 -16.13
C GLN A 217 -19.31 7.27 -16.29
N THR A 218 -20.46 6.86 -16.85
CA THR A 218 -21.68 7.67 -17.05
C THR A 218 -22.70 7.45 -15.93
N SER A 219 -23.66 8.37 -15.77
CA SER A 219 -24.75 8.20 -14.79
C SER A 219 -25.70 7.06 -15.19
N LEU A 220 -26.37 6.39 -14.23
CA LEU A 220 -27.25 5.26 -14.54
C LEU A 220 -28.36 5.58 -15.57
N PRO A 221 -28.99 6.77 -15.55
CA PRO A 221 -29.90 7.16 -16.63
C PRO A 221 -29.23 7.23 -18.02
N GLU A 222 -28.03 7.81 -18.12
CA GLU A 222 -27.23 7.86 -19.36
C GLU A 222 -26.94 6.43 -19.86
N GLN A 223 -26.60 5.49 -18.96
CA GLN A 223 -26.32 4.09 -19.31
C GLN A 223 -27.55 3.39 -19.88
N ILE A 224 -28.68 3.49 -19.18
CA ILE A 224 -29.95 2.87 -19.59
C ILE A 224 -30.35 3.42 -20.96
N LEU A 225 -30.25 4.73 -21.14
CA LEU A 225 -30.60 5.39 -22.40
C LEU A 225 -29.68 4.96 -23.54
N TYR A 226 -28.36 4.89 -23.31
CA TYR A 226 -27.41 4.42 -24.32
C TYR A 226 -27.71 3.00 -24.77
N LEU A 227 -27.93 2.07 -23.83
CA LEU A 227 -28.19 0.68 -24.17
C LEU A 227 -29.45 0.55 -25.02
N ALA A 228 -30.52 1.26 -24.64
CA ALA A 228 -31.75 1.29 -25.41
C ALA A 228 -31.51 1.83 -26.84
N VAL A 229 -30.88 3.00 -26.97
CA VAL A 229 -30.64 3.60 -28.30
C VAL A 229 -29.73 2.73 -29.17
N LYS A 230 -28.76 2.02 -28.58
CA LYS A 230 -27.83 1.16 -29.31
C LYS A 230 -28.48 -0.06 -29.97
N GLU A 231 -29.58 -0.57 -29.43
CA GLU A 231 -30.36 -1.63 -30.07
C GLU A 231 -30.94 -1.18 -31.42
N VAL A 232 -31.22 0.11 -31.55
CA VAL A 232 -31.86 0.69 -32.74
C VAL A 232 -30.84 1.34 -33.68
N ILE A 233 -29.81 1.96 -33.12
CA ILE A 233 -28.75 2.66 -33.84
C ILE A 233 -27.40 2.07 -33.39
N PRO A 234 -26.94 0.96 -34.00
CA PRO A 234 -25.81 0.17 -33.48
C PRO A 234 -24.47 0.93 -33.38
N ASP A 235 -24.28 1.96 -34.21
CA ASP A 235 -23.05 2.75 -34.27
C ASP A 235 -22.95 3.85 -33.19
N VAL A 236 -23.98 4.01 -32.33
CA VAL A 236 -23.87 4.97 -31.22
C VAL A 236 -22.75 4.58 -30.25
N ILE A 237 -22.08 5.62 -29.75
CA ILE A 237 -21.01 5.56 -28.75
C ILE A 237 -21.38 6.48 -27.56
N THR A 238 -20.82 6.19 -26.38
CA THR A 238 -20.99 7.06 -25.20
C THR A 238 -19.82 8.02 -25.03
N LYS A 239 -20.07 9.14 -24.33
CA LYS A 239 -19.04 10.11 -23.90
C LYS A 239 -18.16 10.64 -25.02
N LYS A 240 -18.74 10.90 -26.20
CA LYS A 240 -17.96 11.40 -27.33
C LYS A 240 -17.43 12.79 -27.01
N SER A 241 -16.10 12.89 -26.87
CA SER A 241 -15.45 14.18 -26.72
C SER A 241 -15.20 14.82 -28.08
N ILE A 242 -15.68 16.05 -28.30
CA ILE A 242 -15.43 16.85 -29.50
C ILE A 242 -14.62 18.08 -29.09
N GLN A 243 -13.51 18.30 -29.79
CA GLN A 243 -12.63 19.42 -29.52
C GLN A 243 -13.09 20.64 -30.32
N ILE A 244 -13.21 21.78 -29.65
CA ILE A 244 -13.67 23.03 -30.24
C ILE A 244 -12.52 24.00 -30.30
N VAL A 245 -12.28 24.51 -31.50
CA VAL A 245 -11.30 25.56 -31.75
C VAL A 245 -12.03 26.90 -31.62
N GLY A 246 -11.96 27.49 -30.44
CA GLY A 246 -12.40 28.86 -30.19
C GLY A 246 -11.22 29.83 -30.11
N LYS A 247 -11.48 31.13 -30.32
CA LYS A 247 -10.47 32.20 -30.39
C LYS A 247 -9.50 32.28 -29.19
N ASN A 248 -9.84 31.75 -28.01
CA ASN A 248 -8.95 31.75 -26.83
C ASN A 248 -9.23 30.59 -25.84
N LYS A 249 -9.01 29.33 -26.27
CA LYS A 249 -8.70 28.09 -25.49
C LYS A 249 -9.30 26.86 -26.17
N ARG A 250 -8.54 25.75 -26.20
CA ARG A 250 -9.03 24.41 -26.57
C ARG A 250 -10.08 23.95 -25.56
N ARG A 251 -11.36 24.09 -25.87
CA ARG A 251 -12.46 23.50 -25.07
C ARG A 251 -12.85 22.14 -25.67
N LYS A 252 -13.34 21.24 -24.83
CA LYS A 252 -13.90 19.94 -25.25
C LYS A 252 -15.35 19.85 -24.81
N PHE A 253 -16.26 19.57 -25.74
CA PHE A 253 -17.60 19.10 -25.40
C PHE A 253 -17.60 17.59 -25.24
N HIS A 254 -18.45 17.09 -24.36
CA HIS A 254 -18.77 15.67 -24.24
C HIS A 254 -20.26 15.54 -24.48
N PHE A 255 -20.64 14.69 -25.42
CA PHE A 255 -22.02 14.24 -25.61
C PHE A 255 -22.20 12.89 -24.93
N ASP A 256 -23.28 12.72 -24.16
CA ASP A 256 -23.55 11.46 -23.46
C ASP A 256 -23.70 10.29 -24.42
N ILE A 257 -24.45 10.47 -25.52
CA ILE A 257 -24.61 9.50 -26.62
C ILE A 257 -24.41 10.23 -27.95
N TYR A 258 -23.66 9.62 -28.86
CA TYR A 258 -23.37 10.21 -30.18
C TYR A 258 -23.27 9.14 -31.27
N SER A 259 -23.79 9.44 -32.47
CA SER A 259 -23.53 8.69 -33.70
C SER A 259 -23.10 9.68 -34.78
N SER A 260 -21.93 9.43 -35.38
CA SER A 260 -21.46 10.20 -36.53
C SER A 260 -22.27 9.88 -37.78
N ASN A 261 -22.67 8.63 -37.98
CA ASN A 261 -23.33 8.21 -39.22
C ASN A 261 -24.75 8.79 -39.33
N HIS A 262 -25.39 9.04 -38.19
CA HIS A 262 -26.73 9.62 -38.13
C HIS A 262 -26.72 11.12 -37.80
N ASN A 263 -25.54 11.73 -37.65
CA ASN A 263 -25.37 13.09 -37.10
C ASN A 263 -26.25 13.30 -35.86
N LEU A 264 -26.25 12.33 -34.94
CA LEU A 264 -27.14 12.29 -33.78
C LEU A 264 -26.36 12.53 -32.50
N ALA A 265 -26.89 13.38 -31.63
CA ALA A 265 -26.42 13.52 -30.25
C ALA A 265 -27.62 13.42 -29.29
N ILE A 266 -27.44 12.75 -28.16
CA ILE A 266 -28.43 12.70 -27.08
C ILE A 266 -27.72 13.05 -25.78
N GLU A 267 -28.26 14.03 -25.05
CA GLU A 267 -27.75 14.48 -23.75
C GLU A 267 -28.79 14.20 -22.66
N TYR A 268 -28.34 13.68 -21.53
CA TYR A 268 -29.14 13.48 -20.33
C TYR A 268 -28.71 14.50 -19.26
N ASP A 269 -29.53 15.53 -19.08
CA ASP A 269 -29.28 16.61 -18.12
C ASP A 269 -29.87 16.26 -16.74
N GLY A 270 -29.03 15.74 -15.86
CA GLY A 270 -29.40 15.50 -14.45
C GLY A 270 -29.65 16.82 -13.68
N GLY A 271 -30.57 16.80 -12.70
CA GLY A 271 -30.97 17.97 -11.92
C GLY A 271 -29.95 18.50 -10.91
N TRP A 272 -28.69 18.05 -10.98
CA TRP A 272 -27.61 18.43 -10.06
C TRP A 272 -26.64 19.34 -10.80
N HIS A 273 -26.41 20.56 -10.29
CA HIS A 273 -25.58 21.65 -10.86
C HIS A 273 -26.30 22.70 -11.73
N ASN A 274 -27.42 23.21 -11.22
CA ASN A 274 -28.12 24.39 -11.71
C ASN A 274 -27.39 25.70 -11.35
N ASN A 275 -26.36 26.07 -12.12
CA ASN A 275 -25.77 27.40 -12.06
C ASN A 275 -25.68 28.01 -13.47
N GLU A 276 -25.53 29.33 -13.53
CA GLU A 276 -25.49 30.09 -14.79
C GLU A 276 -24.33 29.64 -15.70
N GLU A 277 -23.19 29.22 -15.15
CA GLU A 277 -22.08 28.73 -15.96
C GLU A 277 -22.40 27.41 -16.68
N SER A 278 -23.12 26.49 -16.02
CA SER A 278 -23.63 25.26 -16.63
C SER A 278 -24.63 25.57 -17.74
N LYS A 279 -25.52 26.53 -17.52
CA LYS A 279 -26.51 26.98 -18.52
C LYS A 279 -25.83 27.51 -19.78
N VAL A 280 -24.88 28.43 -19.64
CA VAL A 280 -24.13 28.99 -20.78
C VAL A 280 -23.40 27.90 -21.55
N ARG A 281 -22.79 26.95 -20.85
CA ARG A 281 -22.10 25.81 -21.48
C ARG A 281 -23.04 24.93 -22.30
N ASP A 282 -24.22 24.66 -21.75
CA ASP A 282 -25.26 23.86 -22.38
C ASP A 282 -25.83 24.55 -23.62
N GLU A 283 -26.13 25.84 -23.55
CA GLU A 283 -26.59 26.62 -24.70
C GLU A 283 -25.51 26.72 -25.79
N THR A 284 -24.22 26.80 -25.40
CA THR A 284 -23.11 26.76 -26.37
C THR A 284 -23.02 25.40 -27.07
N LYS A 285 -23.26 24.29 -26.36
CA LYS A 285 -23.37 22.95 -26.97
C LYS A 285 -24.51 22.87 -27.97
N ASN A 286 -25.67 23.41 -27.61
CA ASN A 286 -26.84 23.41 -28.49
C ASN A 286 -26.56 24.20 -29.77
N LEU A 287 -25.98 25.39 -29.64
CA LEU A 287 -25.58 26.21 -30.79
C LEU A 287 -24.59 25.47 -31.69
N TYR A 288 -23.58 24.80 -31.11
CA TYR A 288 -22.65 23.98 -31.87
C TYR A 288 -23.36 22.87 -32.67
N CYS A 289 -24.37 22.22 -32.09
CA CYS A 289 -25.17 21.22 -32.79
C CYS A 289 -25.93 21.84 -33.97
N VAL A 290 -26.50 23.04 -33.82
CA VAL A 290 -27.14 23.76 -34.92
C VAL A 290 -26.13 24.06 -36.03
N GLU A 291 -24.99 24.65 -35.70
CA GLU A 291 -23.95 25.06 -36.65
C GLU A 291 -23.34 23.87 -37.43
N ASN A 292 -23.33 22.68 -36.83
CA ASN A 292 -22.73 21.48 -37.41
C ASN A 292 -23.78 20.46 -37.89
N ASN A 293 -25.06 20.86 -37.97
CA ASN A 293 -26.17 20.02 -38.40
C ASN A 293 -26.26 18.67 -37.64
N ILE A 294 -26.01 18.72 -36.33
CA ILE A 294 -26.14 17.58 -35.42
C ILE A 294 -27.56 17.60 -34.84
N ASN A 295 -28.31 16.54 -35.09
CA ASN A 295 -29.62 16.27 -34.51
C ASN A 295 -29.47 16.01 -33.00
N LEU A 296 -29.64 17.06 -32.19
CA LEU A 296 -29.63 16.93 -30.75
C LEU A 296 -31.01 16.52 -30.22
N ILE A 297 -31.04 15.60 -29.25
CA ILE A 297 -32.19 15.30 -28.39
C ILE A 297 -31.75 15.54 -26.94
N ARG A 298 -32.50 16.36 -26.19
CA ARG A 298 -32.21 16.57 -24.75
C ARG A 298 -33.24 15.85 -23.89
N VAL A 299 -32.76 15.05 -22.95
CA VAL A 299 -33.54 14.51 -21.84
C VAL A 299 -33.25 15.36 -20.60
N ARG A 300 -34.25 16.03 -20.03
CA ARG A 300 -34.06 16.92 -18.88
C ARG A 300 -34.85 16.48 -17.67
N GLU A 301 -34.18 16.42 -16.52
CA GLU A 301 -34.86 16.24 -15.24
C GLU A 301 -35.61 17.53 -14.83
N SER A 302 -36.77 17.36 -14.18
CA SER A 302 -37.72 18.42 -13.81
C SER A 302 -37.19 19.50 -12.85
N ARG A 303 -35.97 19.35 -12.34
CA ARG A 303 -35.29 20.36 -11.52
C ARG A 303 -34.34 21.26 -12.32
N THR A 304 -34.14 21.05 -13.62
CA THR A 304 -33.14 21.79 -14.40
C THR A 304 -33.56 23.24 -14.71
N ILE A 305 -32.60 24.16 -14.80
CA ILE A 305 -32.84 25.56 -15.24
C ILE A 305 -33.28 25.57 -16.72
N GLY A 306 -34.15 26.50 -17.13
CA GLY A 306 -34.50 26.68 -18.54
C GLY A 306 -33.29 27.09 -19.40
N ILE A 307 -33.15 26.46 -20.57
CA ILE A 307 -32.10 26.74 -21.55
C ILE A 307 -32.71 27.06 -22.91
N ASN A 308 -32.01 27.85 -23.73
CA ASN A 308 -32.34 27.93 -25.15
C ASN A 308 -32.02 26.60 -25.85
N ASN A 309 -33.06 25.86 -26.22
CA ASN A 309 -32.93 24.55 -26.86
C ASN A 309 -32.93 24.60 -28.39
N TYR A 310 -33.00 25.78 -29.02
CA TYR A 310 -32.96 25.94 -30.48
C TYR A 310 -33.93 24.99 -31.23
N ASN A 311 -35.13 24.78 -30.69
CA ASN A 311 -36.15 23.86 -31.21
C ASN A 311 -35.74 22.38 -31.30
N PHE A 312 -34.64 21.98 -30.66
CA PHE A 312 -34.36 20.56 -30.49
C PHE A 312 -35.46 19.87 -29.66
N PRO A 313 -35.75 18.58 -29.89
CA PRO A 313 -36.69 17.82 -29.08
C PRO A 313 -36.26 17.78 -27.63
N LEU A 314 -37.24 17.97 -26.76
CA LEU A 314 -37.06 17.99 -25.31
C LEU A 314 -37.92 16.91 -24.67
N VAL A 315 -37.27 15.95 -24.02
CA VAL A 315 -37.91 14.88 -23.24
C VAL A 315 -37.77 15.21 -21.77
N SER A 316 -38.87 15.60 -21.13
CA SER A 316 -38.87 15.94 -19.70
C SER A 316 -39.13 14.70 -18.84
N CYS A 317 -38.39 14.56 -17.74
CA CYS A 317 -38.55 13.44 -16.80
C CYS A 317 -38.42 13.89 -15.34
N THR A 318 -38.93 13.05 -14.42
CA THR A 318 -38.75 13.26 -12.97
C THR A 318 -38.02 12.06 -12.42
N TYR A 319 -36.83 12.31 -11.86
CA TYR A 319 -36.00 11.26 -11.27
C TYR A 319 -36.76 10.51 -10.17
N HIS A 320 -36.73 9.18 -10.25
CA HIS A 320 -37.17 8.29 -9.20
C HIS A 320 -36.10 7.21 -8.94
N PRO A 321 -35.78 6.87 -7.67
CA PRO A 321 -34.73 5.89 -7.35
C PRO A 321 -34.90 4.49 -7.94
N SER A 322 -36.12 4.10 -8.32
CA SER A 322 -36.39 2.83 -8.99
C SER A 322 -36.14 2.84 -10.51
N TYR A 323 -35.78 3.99 -11.08
CA TYR A 323 -35.55 4.19 -12.51
C TYR A 323 -36.71 3.84 -13.46
N ASN A 324 -37.88 3.46 -12.95
CA ASN A 324 -39.06 3.13 -13.74
C ASN A 324 -39.50 4.26 -14.69
N TYR A 325 -39.19 5.52 -14.36
CA TYR A 325 -39.46 6.67 -15.20
C TYR A 325 -38.72 6.60 -16.55
N MET A 326 -37.59 5.87 -16.61
CA MET A 326 -36.82 5.66 -17.83
C MET A 326 -37.61 4.95 -18.92
N ASN A 327 -38.62 4.12 -18.57
CA ASN A 327 -39.49 3.51 -19.57
C ASN A 327 -40.22 4.56 -20.42
N LYS A 328 -40.70 5.63 -19.78
CA LYS A 328 -41.37 6.73 -20.49
C LYS A 328 -40.37 7.55 -21.31
N VAL A 329 -39.21 7.84 -20.74
CA VAL A 329 -38.12 8.57 -21.43
C VAL A 329 -37.71 7.85 -22.70
N ILE A 330 -37.40 6.55 -22.60
CA ILE A 330 -36.95 5.73 -23.72
C ILE A 330 -38.04 5.64 -24.78
N GLY A 331 -39.29 5.44 -24.38
CA GLY A 331 -40.42 5.47 -25.30
C GLY A 331 -40.51 6.78 -26.11
N GLN A 332 -40.35 7.93 -25.45
CA GLN A 332 -40.38 9.23 -26.13
C GLN A 332 -39.17 9.45 -27.04
N VAL A 333 -37.97 9.08 -26.59
CA VAL A 333 -36.76 9.15 -27.43
C VAL A 333 -36.90 8.27 -28.66
N TYR A 334 -37.44 7.05 -28.51
CA TYR A 334 -37.66 6.13 -29.63
C TYR A 334 -38.63 6.72 -30.66
N GLN A 335 -39.73 7.34 -30.24
CA GLN A 335 -40.65 7.99 -31.18
C GLN A 335 -39.95 9.09 -31.99
N ILE A 336 -39.13 9.92 -31.33
CA ILE A 336 -38.34 10.96 -32.02
C ILE A 336 -37.36 10.34 -33.03
N LEU A 337 -36.70 9.23 -32.67
CA LEU A 337 -35.76 8.55 -33.55
C LEU A 337 -36.47 7.93 -34.77
N LEU A 338 -37.63 7.29 -34.56
CA LEU A 338 -38.45 6.72 -35.63
C LEU A 338 -38.91 7.78 -36.64
N GLU A 339 -39.47 8.89 -36.13
CA GLU A 339 -39.97 9.99 -36.97
C GLU A 339 -38.85 10.63 -37.80
N ARG A 340 -37.66 10.80 -37.21
CA ARG A 340 -36.54 11.49 -37.86
C ARG A 340 -35.72 10.64 -38.82
N PHE A 341 -35.46 9.39 -38.45
CA PHE A 341 -34.52 8.53 -39.17
C PHE A 341 -35.21 7.44 -40.00
N ARG A 342 -36.55 7.38 -40.00
CA ARG A 342 -37.34 6.40 -40.76
C ARG A 342 -36.85 4.96 -40.56
N LEU A 343 -36.49 4.62 -39.33
CA LEU A 343 -35.94 3.31 -38.98
C LEU A 343 -37.06 2.27 -39.02
N GLU A 344 -36.87 1.17 -39.74
CA GLU A 344 -37.76 0.01 -39.67
C GLU A 344 -37.45 -0.79 -38.40
N ILE A 345 -38.18 -0.53 -37.31
CA ILE A 345 -37.98 -1.25 -36.04
C ILE A 345 -39.05 -2.35 -35.90
N THR A 346 -38.61 -3.60 -35.90
CA THR A 346 -39.39 -4.72 -35.37
C THR A 346 -39.35 -4.65 -33.84
N PHE A 347 -40.43 -4.17 -33.22
CA PHE A 347 -40.57 -4.12 -31.77
C PHE A 347 -40.39 -5.51 -31.15
N ASN A 348 -39.41 -5.68 -30.26
CA ASN A 348 -39.44 -6.76 -29.28
C ASN A 348 -39.53 -6.20 -27.85
N ASN A 349 -40.80 -5.99 -27.46
CA ASN A 349 -41.40 -6.04 -26.11
C ASN A 349 -40.68 -5.39 -24.91
N LYS A 350 -41.47 -4.59 -24.15
CA LYS A 350 -41.21 -4.02 -22.81
C LYS A 350 -40.41 -4.90 -21.83
N ILE A 351 -40.44 -6.23 -22.00
CA ILE A 351 -39.69 -7.22 -21.22
C ILE A 351 -38.17 -7.10 -21.43
N GLU A 352 -37.69 -6.87 -22.66
CA GLU A 352 -36.25 -6.70 -22.93
C GLU A 352 -35.73 -5.38 -22.35
N LEU A 353 -36.54 -4.32 -22.43
CA LEU A 353 -36.21 -3.05 -21.79
C LEU A 353 -36.12 -3.17 -20.26
N ALA A 354 -37.04 -3.91 -19.65
CA ALA A 354 -36.98 -4.20 -18.21
C ALA A 354 -35.73 -5.03 -17.84
N LYS A 355 -35.34 -6.01 -18.66
CA LYS A 355 -34.10 -6.78 -18.47
C LYS A 355 -32.84 -5.90 -18.57
N LEU A 356 -32.80 -4.98 -19.54
CA LEU A 356 -31.72 -4.01 -19.71
C LEU A 356 -31.59 -3.09 -18.49
N ILE A 357 -32.71 -2.55 -17.98
CA ILE A 357 -32.72 -1.71 -16.77
C ILE A 357 -32.20 -2.51 -15.56
N ILE A 358 -32.69 -3.74 -15.36
CA ILE A 358 -32.26 -4.61 -14.25
C ILE A 358 -30.76 -4.93 -14.33
N ASN A 359 -30.23 -5.21 -15.53
CA ASN A 359 -28.81 -5.52 -15.70
C ASN A 359 -27.92 -4.29 -15.50
N ALA A 360 -28.35 -3.11 -15.98
CA ALA A 360 -27.67 -1.84 -15.72
C ALA A 360 -27.66 -1.50 -14.21
N GLU A 361 -28.78 -1.70 -13.51
CA GLU A 361 -28.89 -1.52 -12.06
C GLU A 361 -27.97 -2.47 -11.29
N LYS A 362 -27.95 -3.77 -11.62
CA LYS A 362 -27.07 -4.77 -10.99
C LYS A 362 -25.59 -4.41 -11.17
N SER A 363 -25.20 -4.02 -12.39
CA SER A 363 -23.85 -3.60 -12.72
C SER A 363 -23.43 -2.36 -11.91
N MET A 364 -24.34 -1.39 -11.75
CA MET A 364 -24.12 -0.17 -10.95
C MET A 364 -24.08 -0.41 -9.43
N VAL A 365 -24.86 -1.36 -8.91
CA VAL A 365 -24.79 -1.76 -7.49
C VAL A 365 -23.45 -2.43 -7.18
N ARG A 366 -22.96 -3.29 -8.09
CA ARG A 366 -21.62 -3.91 -8.00
C ARG A 366 -20.52 -2.85 -8.03
N LEU A 367 -20.54 -1.95 -9.02
CA LEU A 367 -19.71 -0.74 -9.14
C LEU A 367 -19.63 0.06 -7.83
N LYS A 368 -20.79 0.41 -7.26
CA LYS A 368 -20.89 1.18 -6.02
C LYS A 368 -20.30 0.42 -4.84
N ARG A 369 -20.53 -0.90 -4.74
CA ARG A 369 -19.91 -1.75 -3.70
C ARG A 369 -18.39 -1.81 -3.85
N GLU A 370 -17.88 -2.11 -5.04
CA GLU A 370 -16.43 -2.30 -5.28
C GLU A 370 -15.63 -1.01 -5.09
N THR A 371 -16.19 0.13 -5.47
CA THR A 371 -15.57 1.45 -5.29
C THR A 371 -15.92 2.11 -3.95
N SER A 372 -16.73 1.46 -3.12
CA SER A 372 -17.14 2.00 -1.83
C SER A 372 -15.96 2.17 -0.88
N PHE A 373 -16.10 3.12 0.03
CA PHE A 373 -15.19 3.31 1.15
C PHE A 373 -15.12 2.04 2.01
N ALA A 374 -16.26 1.38 2.22
CA ALA A 374 -16.35 0.14 2.99
C ALA A 374 -15.52 -1.00 2.39
N ASN A 375 -15.58 -1.19 1.07
CA ASN A 375 -14.86 -2.26 0.39
C ASN A 375 -13.35 -2.00 0.31
N ASN A 376 -12.94 -0.76 0.04
CA ASN A 376 -11.52 -0.43 -0.15
C ASN A 376 -10.77 -0.17 1.16
N TYR A 377 -11.47 0.17 2.25
CA TYR A 377 -10.87 0.47 3.55
C TYR A 377 -11.61 -0.22 4.70
N PRO A 378 -11.73 -1.56 4.66
CA PRO A 378 -12.54 -2.30 5.62
C PRO A 378 -12.02 -2.17 7.06
N GLY A 379 -10.73 -1.91 7.26
CA GLY A 379 -10.16 -1.67 8.60
C GLY A 379 -10.70 -0.41 9.26
N LEU A 380 -11.05 0.62 8.48
CA LEU A 380 -11.65 1.85 8.99
C LEU A 380 -13.13 1.70 9.36
N LEU A 381 -13.83 0.66 8.85
CA LEU A 381 -15.23 0.41 9.18
C LEU A 381 -15.47 0.09 10.65
N GLN A 382 -14.43 -0.38 11.35
CA GLN A 382 -14.48 -0.59 12.79
C GLN A 382 -14.77 0.70 13.57
N LEU A 383 -14.35 1.84 13.02
CA LEU A 383 -14.60 3.16 13.59
C LEU A 383 -15.98 3.70 13.19
N VAL A 384 -16.55 3.26 12.07
CA VAL A 384 -17.80 3.80 11.52
C VAL A 384 -19.00 3.27 12.31
N ALA A 385 -19.86 4.18 12.77
CA ALA A 385 -21.08 3.86 13.48
C ALA A 385 -21.98 2.94 12.65
N ARG A 386 -22.74 2.04 13.30
CA ARG A 386 -23.58 1.04 12.62
C ARG A 386 -24.54 1.67 11.61
N ASP A 387 -25.19 2.77 11.97
CA ASP A 387 -26.17 3.46 11.13
C ASP A 387 -25.52 4.07 9.87
N ASP A 388 -24.25 4.47 9.97
CA ASP A 388 -23.47 5.04 8.86
C ASP A 388 -22.79 3.96 8.00
N ARG A 389 -22.87 2.68 8.35
CA ARG A 389 -22.27 1.61 7.51
C ARG A 389 -22.95 1.48 6.15
N LYS A 390 -24.27 1.68 6.07
CA LYS A 390 -24.97 1.72 4.77
C LYS A 390 -24.45 2.85 3.90
N LYS A 391 -24.18 4.01 4.50
CA LYS A 391 -23.58 5.17 3.84
C LYS A 391 -22.13 4.90 3.41
N ALA A 392 -21.34 4.24 4.24
CA ALA A 392 -19.97 3.83 3.89
C ALA A 392 -19.92 2.86 2.69
N ASN A 393 -20.94 2.04 2.51
CA ASN A 393 -21.10 1.13 1.37
C ASN A 393 -21.57 1.82 0.07
N SER A 394 -22.00 3.09 0.13
CA SER A 394 -22.54 3.81 -1.02
C SER A 394 -21.70 5.01 -1.46
N ILE A 395 -20.66 5.36 -0.71
CA ILE A 395 -19.76 6.49 -1.01
C ILE A 395 -18.33 6.01 -1.25
N ASN A 396 -17.58 6.71 -2.11
CA ASN A 396 -16.16 6.43 -2.35
C ASN A 396 -15.23 7.33 -1.50
N GLN A 397 -13.91 7.14 -1.64
CA GLN A 397 -12.88 7.87 -0.88
C GLN A 397 -12.86 9.39 -1.05
N ASN A 398 -13.39 9.91 -2.15
CA ASN A 398 -13.39 11.33 -2.48
C ASN A 398 -14.67 12.05 -2.03
N SER A 399 -15.66 11.31 -1.53
CA SER A 399 -16.90 11.90 -1.03
C SER A 399 -16.64 12.92 0.08
N SER A 400 -17.35 14.04 0.02
CA SER A 400 -17.37 15.06 1.07
C SER A 400 -18.28 14.68 2.24
N ALA A 401 -19.12 13.64 2.08
CA ALA A 401 -20.06 13.21 3.09
C ALA A 401 -19.33 12.73 4.36
N LYS A 402 -19.69 13.31 5.51
CA LYS A 402 -19.12 12.90 6.80
C LYS A 402 -19.72 11.56 7.24
N LEU A 403 -18.87 10.67 7.72
CA LEU A 403 -19.23 9.43 8.41
C LEU A 403 -19.12 9.68 9.92
N ASN A 404 -20.15 9.29 10.65
CA ASN A 404 -20.14 9.24 12.12
C ASN A 404 -19.24 8.09 12.57
N CYS A 405 -18.32 8.38 13.47
CA CYS A 405 -17.31 7.46 13.95
C CYS A 405 -17.18 7.46 15.47
N GLN A 406 -16.69 6.36 16.01
CA GLN A 406 -16.35 6.20 17.40
C GLN A 406 -14.95 5.58 17.54
N CYS A 407 -14.15 6.10 18.47
CA CYS A 407 -12.86 5.51 18.79
C CYS A 407 -13.04 4.09 19.33
N ILE A 408 -12.36 3.11 18.72
CA ILE A 408 -12.50 1.71 19.12
C ILE A 408 -11.76 1.35 20.41
N ASN A 409 -10.85 2.21 20.91
CA ASN A 409 -10.25 2.02 22.23
C ASN A 409 -11.36 1.96 23.30
N PRO A 410 -11.51 0.84 24.03
CA PRO A 410 -12.62 0.61 24.96
C PRO A 410 -12.67 1.63 26.10
N ILE A 411 -11.54 2.23 26.46
CA ILE A 411 -11.45 3.26 27.51
C ILE A 411 -11.83 4.64 26.96
N CYS A 412 -11.55 4.92 25.69
CA CYS A 412 -11.71 6.26 25.14
C CYS A 412 -13.11 6.53 24.61
N LYS A 413 -13.63 5.65 23.74
CA LYS A 413 -14.96 5.71 23.09
C LYS A 413 -15.42 7.07 22.53
N ASP A 414 -14.48 7.97 22.25
CA ASP A 414 -14.73 9.33 21.78
C ASP A 414 -15.45 9.31 20.43
N LYS A 415 -16.50 10.12 20.28
CA LYS A 415 -17.31 10.19 19.05
C LYS A 415 -16.83 11.35 18.19
N PHE A 416 -16.73 11.14 16.88
CA PHE A 416 -16.30 12.17 15.93
C PHE A 416 -16.88 11.91 14.54
N ALA A 417 -16.96 12.94 13.70
CA ALA A 417 -17.40 12.80 12.31
C ALA A 417 -16.33 13.29 11.34
N ARG A 418 -16.03 12.50 10.29
CA ARG A 418 -15.00 12.83 9.28
C ARG A 418 -15.40 12.33 7.90
N SER A 419 -14.93 13.00 6.85
CA SER A 419 -15.05 12.48 5.48
C SER A 419 -14.15 11.26 5.26
N PRO A 420 -14.48 10.38 4.30
CA PRO A 420 -13.64 9.26 3.87
C PRO A 420 -12.16 9.63 3.69
N LYS A 421 -11.87 10.67 2.89
CA LYS A 421 -10.50 11.16 2.64
C LYS A 421 -9.74 11.50 3.92
N ALA A 422 -10.41 12.13 4.90
CA ALA A 422 -9.80 12.49 6.17
C ALA A 422 -9.57 11.27 7.07
N LEU A 423 -10.47 10.29 7.07
CA LEU A 423 -10.29 9.03 7.79
C LEU A 423 -9.09 8.25 7.25
N ILE A 424 -8.97 8.12 5.93
CA ILE A 424 -7.85 7.43 5.25
C ILE A 424 -6.52 8.10 5.62
N LYS A 425 -6.40 9.42 5.40
CA LYS A 425 -5.17 10.16 5.66
C LYS A 425 -4.73 10.08 7.13
N SER A 426 -5.69 10.05 8.05
CA SER A 426 -5.41 9.98 9.48
C SER A 426 -5.33 8.55 10.03
N LYS A 427 -5.58 7.52 9.21
CA LYS A 427 -5.85 6.14 9.67
C LYS A 427 -6.87 6.08 10.81
N GLY A 428 -7.85 6.98 10.79
CA GLY A 428 -8.86 7.10 11.84
C GLY A 428 -8.36 7.62 13.18
N LYS A 429 -7.19 8.27 13.25
CA LYS A 429 -6.57 8.74 14.50
C LYS A 429 -7.53 9.53 15.39
N CYS A 430 -7.74 9.04 16.61
CA CYS A 430 -8.47 9.71 17.67
C CYS A 430 -7.66 10.88 18.23
N LYS A 431 -8.29 12.06 18.41
CA LYS A 431 -7.59 13.23 18.96
C LYS A 431 -7.37 13.11 20.47
N LYS A 432 -8.25 12.39 21.18
CA LYS A 432 -8.21 12.24 22.65
C LYS A 432 -7.16 11.24 23.11
N CYS A 433 -7.16 10.01 22.56
CA CYS A 433 -6.23 8.95 22.99
C CYS A 433 -5.09 8.68 22.01
N LEU A 434 -5.06 9.34 20.85
CA LEU A 434 -4.05 9.19 19.79
C LEU A 434 -4.00 7.80 19.15
N MET A 435 -4.90 6.87 19.48
CA MET A 435 -4.99 5.57 18.81
C MET A 435 -5.47 5.72 17.37
N LEU A 436 -4.92 4.90 16.47
CA LEU A 436 -5.28 4.79 15.05
C LEU A 436 -5.27 3.32 14.60
N ILE A 437 -5.87 3.02 13.45
CA ILE A 437 -5.86 1.68 12.85
C ILE A 437 -4.48 1.40 12.22
N ARG A 438 -3.87 0.25 12.52
CA ARG A 438 -2.55 -0.12 12.01
C ARG A 438 -2.55 -0.26 10.48
N ASP A 439 -3.41 -1.14 9.98
CA ASP A 439 -3.68 -1.34 8.55
C ASP A 439 -5.15 -1.04 8.22
N ILE A 440 -5.37 -0.05 7.37
CA ILE A 440 -6.72 0.38 7.00
C ILE A 440 -7.38 -0.54 5.96
N SER A 441 -6.60 -1.43 5.35
CA SER A 441 -7.01 -2.37 4.30
C SER A 441 -7.45 -3.72 4.87
N GLU A 442 -7.10 -4.02 6.12
CA GLU A 442 -7.44 -5.28 6.80
C GLU A 442 -8.71 -5.13 7.65
N VAL A 443 -9.66 -6.04 7.49
CA VAL A 443 -10.80 -6.17 8.40
C VAL A 443 -10.27 -6.44 9.81
N ASN A 444 -10.82 -5.78 10.83
CA ASN A 444 -10.44 -5.99 12.24
C ASN A 444 -8.95 -5.71 12.56
N SER A 445 -8.27 -4.90 11.75
CA SER A 445 -6.87 -4.52 12.02
C SER A 445 -6.70 -3.90 13.41
N PRO A 446 -5.65 -4.28 14.16
CA PRO A 446 -5.42 -3.79 15.52
C PRO A 446 -5.17 -2.28 15.55
N ILE A 447 -5.43 -1.68 16.70
CA ILE A 447 -5.07 -0.28 16.95
C ILE A 447 -3.64 -0.15 17.44
N THR A 448 -2.97 0.92 17.02
CA THR A 448 -1.70 1.35 17.57
C THR A 448 -1.77 2.81 17.98
N ARG A 449 -0.96 3.21 18.96
CA ARG A 449 -0.88 4.59 19.39
C ARG A 449 -0.06 5.38 18.39
N TRP A 450 -0.58 6.51 17.95
CA TRP A 450 0.19 7.44 17.13
C TRP A 450 1.27 8.12 17.99
N TYR A 451 2.51 8.01 17.53
CA TYR A 451 3.64 8.76 18.05
C TYR A 451 4.14 9.72 16.97
N ARG A 452 4.64 10.89 17.40
CA ARG A 452 5.26 11.85 16.48
C ARG A 452 6.56 11.23 15.98
N LYS A 453 6.70 11.03 14.65
CA LYS A 453 7.97 10.61 14.05
C LYS A 453 9.08 11.56 14.50
N VAL A 454 10.13 10.99 15.09
CA VAL A 454 11.33 11.70 15.52
C VAL A 454 12.39 11.54 14.42
N PRO A 455 12.92 12.64 13.86
CA PRO A 455 14.07 12.58 12.97
C PRO A 455 15.27 11.90 13.64
N LEU A 456 16.06 11.12 12.88
CA LEU A 456 17.20 10.35 13.42
C LEU A 456 18.23 11.22 14.16
N ASP A 457 18.45 12.46 13.72
CA ASP A 457 19.34 13.42 14.39
C ASP A 457 18.84 13.87 15.77
N ARG A 458 17.57 13.60 16.09
CA ARG A 458 16.91 13.93 17.37
C ARG A 458 16.53 12.69 18.19
N SER A 459 16.88 11.49 17.73
CA SER A 459 16.58 10.24 18.42
C SER A 459 17.40 10.09 19.70
N LEU A 460 16.90 9.27 20.63
CA LEU A 460 17.58 8.91 21.88
C LEU A 460 18.90 8.20 21.57
N ALA A 461 18.90 7.30 20.58
CA ALA A 461 20.11 6.62 20.11
C ALA A 461 21.21 7.58 19.67
N ARG A 462 20.86 8.66 18.96
CA ARG A 462 21.84 9.61 18.39
C ARG A 462 22.24 10.72 19.36
N LYS A 463 21.30 11.23 20.17
CA LYS A 463 21.53 12.37 21.07
C LYS A 463 22.03 11.96 22.46
N ASP A 464 21.69 10.76 22.92
CA ASP A 464 22.13 10.24 24.22
C ASP A 464 22.29 8.70 24.17
N SER A 465 23.35 8.28 23.49
CA SER A 465 23.69 6.87 23.31
C SER A 465 24.05 6.17 24.63
N ALA A 466 24.40 6.92 25.67
CA ALA A 466 24.67 6.39 27.01
C ALA A 466 23.38 5.89 27.66
N VAL A 467 22.32 6.69 27.64
CA VAL A 467 21.00 6.30 28.17
C VAL A 467 20.32 5.27 27.27
N ALA A 468 20.50 5.35 25.95
CA ALA A 468 19.93 4.40 24.99
C ALA A 468 20.33 2.94 25.27
N ARG A 469 21.54 2.68 25.80
CA ARG A 469 22.02 1.33 26.15
C ARG A 469 21.18 0.61 27.19
N PHE A 470 20.48 1.37 28.04
CA PHE A 470 19.67 0.83 29.12
C PHE A 470 18.20 0.77 28.76
N TYR A 471 17.83 1.20 27.55
CA TYR A 471 16.47 1.13 27.05
C TYR A 471 16.13 -0.32 26.67
N SER A 472 15.05 -0.87 27.24
CA SER A 472 14.68 -2.27 27.02
C SER A 472 14.19 -2.49 25.59
N THR A 473 14.59 -3.62 24.99
CA THR A 473 14.11 -4.07 23.67
C THR A 473 12.64 -4.50 23.71
N LYS A 474 12.05 -4.67 24.90
CA LYS A 474 10.62 -5.00 25.07
C LYS A 474 9.68 -3.80 24.86
N ASN A 475 10.21 -2.61 24.63
CA ASN A 475 9.39 -1.43 24.35
C ASN A 475 8.81 -1.47 22.93
N GLU A 476 7.60 -0.95 22.76
CA GLU A 476 6.95 -0.84 21.44
C GLU A 476 7.69 0.08 20.47
N LEU A 477 8.36 1.12 21.01
CA LEU A 477 9.17 2.07 20.23
C LEU A 477 10.64 1.80 20.44
N THR A 478 11.40 1.76 19.35
CA THR A 478 12.85 1.62 19.37
C THR A 478 13.54 2.93 19.82
N VAL A 479 14.84 2.83 20.15
CA VAL A 479 15.67 3.99 20.54
C VAL A 479 15.85 5.03 19.42
N ASP A 480 15.62 4.64 18.16
CA ASP A 480 15.67 5.52 16.99
C ASP A 480 14.36 6.28 16.75
N GLU A 481 13.25 5.74 17.24
CA GLU A 481 11.91 6.31 17.05
C GLU A 481 11.48 7.27 18.16
N ILE A 482 12.29 7.37 19.21
CA ILE A 482 12.00 8.18 20.39
C ILE A 482 13.04 9.26 20.62
N GLY A 483 12.62 10.48 20.94
CA GLY A 483 13.53 11.60 21.20
C GLY A 483 13.86 11.76 22.69
N VAL A 484 15.00 12.38 22.98
CA VAL A 484 15.48 12.64 24.36
C VAL A 484 14.50 13.44 25.24
N GLY A 485 13.64 14.27 24.63
CA GLY A 485 12.59 15.03 25.32
C GLY A 485 11.27 14.28 25.53
N SER A 486 11.17 13.01 25.14
CA SER A 486 9.91 12.27 25.11
C SER A 486 9.33 12.02 26.51
N SER A 487 8.01 12.19 26.64
CA SER A 487 7.25 11.82 27.84
C SER A 487 6.74 10.37 27.81
N TYR A 488 7.08 9.61 26.77
CA TYR A 488 6.79 8.18 26.68
C TYR A 488 7.39 7.43 27.86
N VAL A 489 6.60 6.53 28.43
CA VAL A 489 7.00 5.67 29.54
C VAL A 489 7.56 4.39 28.95
N ALA A 490 8.87 4.24 29.03
CA ALA A 490 9.59 3.07 28.54
C ALA A 490 10.06 2.19 29.69
N LEU A 491 10.30 0.92 29.39
CA LEU A 491 11.04 -0.03 30.20
C LEU A 491 12.54 0.23 30.06
N PHE A 492 13.24 0.28 31.19
CA PHE A 492 14.69 0.43 31.29
C PHE A 492 15.28 -0.71 32.12
N ASN A 493 16.49 -1.12 31.78
CA ASN A 493 17.23 -2.20 32.44
C ASN A 493 18.39 -1.63 33.27
N CYS A 494 18.42 -1.97 34.55
CA CYS A 494 19.53 -1.63 35.43
C CYS A 494 20.74 -2.54 35.15
N PRO A 495 21.96 -2.00 34.90
CA PRO A 495 23.12 -2.81 34.54
C PRO A 495 23.87 -3.42 35.73
N TYR A 496 23.64 -2.92 36.94
CA TYR A 496 24.34 -3.39 38.13
C TYR A 496 23.97 -4.85 38.46
N PRO A 497 24.95 -5.78 38.58
CA PRO A 497 24.72 -7.22 38.77
C PRO A 497 23.86 -7.59 39.98
N ASP A 498 23.93 -6.81 41.04
CA ASP A 498 23.16 -6.96 42.29
C ASP A 498 21.72 -6.40 42.19
N CYS A 499 21.36 -5.76 41.08
CA CYS A 499 20.03 -5.20 40.88
C CYS A 499 19.29 -5.81 39.69
N LEU A 500 19.87 -5.74 38.49
CA LEU A 500 19.35 -6.25 37.20
C LEU A 500 17.83 -6.05 36.94
N THR A 501 17.22 -5.06 37.59
CA THR A 501 15.77 -4.89 37.59
C THR A 501 15.33 -4.09 36.37
N GLU A 502 14.26 -4.56 35.73
CA GLU A 502 13.55 -3.81 34.69
C GLU A 502 12.52 -2.89 35.34
N TYR A 503 12.46 -1.62 34.92
CA TYR A 503 11.55 -0.65 35.51
C TYR A 503 10.99 0.34 34.49
N LYS A 504 9.74 0.79 34.71
CA LYS A 504 9.07 1.78 33.85
C LYS A 504 9.41 3.21 34.27
N ALA A 505 9.86 4.05 33.33
CA ALA A 505 10.13 5.46 33.57
C ALA A 505 9.92 6.30 32.29
N LYS A 506 9.70 7.61 32.45
CA LYS A 506 9.62 8.54 31.31
C LYS A 506 11.01 8.76 30.73
N VAL A 507 11.16 8.68 29.40
CA VAL A 507 12.45 8.85 28.71
C VAL A 507 13.14 10.17 29.09
N LYS A 508 12.43 11.30 29.03
CA LYS A 508 12.99 12.61 29.42
C LYS A 508 13.53 12.68 30.85
N VAL A 509 13.03 11.84 31.75
CA VAL A 509 13.51 11.80 33.14
C VAL A 509 14.79 10.98 33.22
N GLN A 510 14.85 9.85 32.52
CA GLN A 510 16.04 9.00 32.49
C GLN A 510 17.23 9.68 31.81
N VAL A 511 16.99 10.45 30.74
CA VAL A 511 18.02 11.31 30.11
C VAL A 511 18.61 12.31 31.13
N ARG A 512 17.76 12.97 31.91
CA ARG A 512 18.20 14.00 32.88
C ARG A 512 18.96 13.44 34.08
N ASN A 513 18.67 12.20 34.48
CA ASN A 513 19.20 11.64 35.72
C ASN A 513 20.19 10.49 35.51
N GLY A 514 20.75 10.35 34.30
CA GLY A 514 21.74 9.31 34.01
C GLY A 514 21.16 7.89 34.08
N CYS A 515 19.89 7.73 33.69
CA CYS A 515 19.14 6.49 33.78
C CYS A 515 19.17 5.90 35.21
N LYS A 516 18.70 6.71 36.18
CA LYS A 516 18.66 6.34 37.60
C LYS A 516 17.64 5.23 37.85
N CYS A 517 18.14 4.09 38.36
CA CYS A 517 17.32 2.93 38.69
C CYS A 517 16.34 3.22 39.83
N LYS A 518 15.08 2.79 39.67
CA LYS A 518 14.06 2.99 40.71
C LYS A 518 14.29 2.14 41.96
N LYS A 519 14.93 0.97 41.81
CA LYS A 519 15.22 0.01 42.89
C LYS A 519 16.50 0.41 43.64
N CYS A 520 17.67 0.30 43.01
CA CYS A 520 18.96 0.55 43.67
C CYS A 520 19.38 2.02 43.73
N LYS A 521 18.59 2.95 43.16
CA LYS A 521 18.85 4.41 43.13
C LYS A 521 20.18 4.83 42.48
N ARG A 522 20.96 3.92 41.92
CA ARG A 522 22.20 4.21 41.18
C ARG A 522 21.90 4.64 39.75
N GLU A 523 22.78 5.47 39.20
CA GLU A 523 22.76 5.91 37.80
C GLU A 523 23.39 4.83 36.92
N ALA A 524 22.65 4.33 35.94
CA ALA A 524 23.14 3.27 35.06
C ALA A 524 24.28 3.76 34.15
N VAL A 525 24.28 5.03 33.75
CA VAL A 525 25.34 5.60 32.87
C VAL A 525 26.72 5.56 33.51
N LYS A 526 26.82 5.56 34.84
CA LYS A 526 28.09 5.47 35.60
C LYS A 526 28.68 4.07 35.67
N TYR A 527 27.99 3.04 35.17
CA TYR A 527 28.46 1.66 35.26
C TYR A 527 29.59 1.32 34.27
N TYR A 528 29.69 2.06 33.16
CA TYR A 528 30.67 1.83 32.09
C TYR A 528 31.63 3.01 31.87
N VAL A 529 31.62 3.97 32.79
CA VAL A 529 32.60 5.06 32.92
C VAL A 529 33.59 4.62 33.98
#